data_AF-A0A202E3M9-F1
#
_entry.id   AF-A0A202E3M9-F1
#
_cell.length_a   1.000
_cell.length_b   1.000
_cell.length_c   1.000
_cell.angle_alpha   90.00
_cell.angle_beta   90.00
_cell.angle_gamma   90.00
#
_symmetry.space_group_name_H-M   'P 1'
#
loop_
_entity.id
_entity.type
_entity.pdbx_description
1 polymer ?
#
loop_
_entity_poly.entity_id
_entity_poly.type
_entity_poly.pdbx_seq_one_letter_code
_entity_poly.pdbx_strand_id
1 'polypeptide(L)' 'MSSAESQHRKPTQNGSWDDIHDLPPSAKLVAKVLEYSGTMAQKQIADETLLPARTVRYALNRLDEKDVVDS' A
#
# COMPACT_ATOMS: atom_id res chain seq x y z
N MET A 1 10.25 -37.02 -8.64
CA MET A 1 9.72 -36.32 -9.83
C MET A 1 8.71 -35.33 -9.29
N SER A 2 9.12 -34.09 -9.00
CA SER A 2 9.01 -32.91 -9.90
C SER A 2 7.56 -32.71 -10.36
N SER A 3 6.87 -31.61 -10.10
CA SER A 3 7.33 -30.23 -10.00
C SER A 3 6.43 -29.41 -9.09
N ALA A 4 7.03 -28.47 -8.37
CA ALA A 4 6.35 -27.45 -7.59
C ALA A 4 5.52 -26.53 -8.50
N GLU A 5 4.23 -26.39 -8.20
CA GLU A 5 3.43 -25.27 -8.67
C GLU A 5 3.82 -24.03 -7.86
N SER A 6 4.92 -23.40 -8.26
CA SER A 6 5.20 -22.02 -7.89
C SER A 6 4.16 -21.15 -8.58
N GLN A 7 3.11 -20.79 -7.85
CA GLN A 7 2.13 -19.81 -8.30
C GLN A 7 2.87 -18.49 -8.59
N HIS A 8 2.97 -18.23 -9.88
CA HIS A 8 3.43 -16.99 -10.49
C HIS A 8 2.63 -15.84 -9.85
N ARG A 9 3.23 -15.10 -8.92
CA ARG A 9 2.65 -13.83 -8.45
C ARG A 9 2.55 -12.96 -9.69
N LYS A 10 1.35 -12.79 -10.23
CA LYS A 10 1.10 -11.72 -11.20
C LYS A 10 1.54 -10.43 -10.51
N PRO A 11 2.33 -9.56 -11.17
CA PRO A 11 2.53 -8.23 -10.65
C PRO A 11 1.14 -7.61 -10.65
N THR A 12 0.55 -7.45 -9.47
CA THR A 12 -0.68 -6.71 -9.29
C THR A 12 -0.44 -5.38 -10.01
N GLN A 13 -1.31 -5.02 -10.93
CA GLN A 13 -1.24 -3.71 -11.56
C GLN A 13 -1.76 -2.74 -10.50
N ASN A 14 -0.92 -2.45 -9.50
CA ASN A 14 -1.17 -1.40 -8.52
C ASN A 14 -1.42 -0.10 -9.29
N GLY A 15 -2.47 0.65 -8.93
CA GLY A 15 -2.83 1.91 -9.56
C GLY A 15 -1.62 2.83 -9.85
N SER A 16 -1.70 3.59 -10.94
CA SER A 16 -0.62 4.50 -11.35
C SER A 16 -0.40 5.56 -10.27
N TRP A 17 0.81 6.13 -10.19
CA TRP A 17 1.08 7.29 -9.33
C TRP A 17 0.15 8.49 -9.64
N ASP A 18 -0.41 8.53 -10.84
CA ASP A 18 -1.46 9.48 -11.23
C ASP A 18 -2.73 9.33 -10.38
N ASP A 19 -3.12 8.12 -10.02
CA ASP A 19 -4.32 7.85 -9.18
C ASP A 19 -4.14 8.34 -7.74
N ILE A 20 -2.88 8.46 -7.30
CA ILE A 20 -2.46 8.93 -5.98
C ILE A 20 -2.33 10.46 -5.95
N HIS A 21 -2.17 11.12 -7.10
CA HIS A 21 -1.87 12.55 -7.18
C HIS A 21 -2.91 13.42 -6.44
N ASP A 22 -4.19 13.08 -6.64
CA ASP A 22 -5.35 13.78 -6.08
C ASP A 22 -5.70 13.33 -4.65
N LEU A 23 -4.95 12.37 -4.09
CA LEU A 23 -5.18 11.90 -2.74
C LEU A 23 -4.62 12.86 -1.68
N PRO A 24 -5.19 12.84 -0.45
CA PRO A 24 -4.70 13.64 0.66
C PRO A 24 -3.21 13.37 0.97
N PRO A 25 -2.48 14.35 1.55
CA PRO A 25 -1.05 14.21 1.86
C PRO A 25 -0.72 12.96 2.69
N SER A 26 -1.59 12.58 3.62
CA SER A 26 -1.40 11.38 4.45
C SER A 26 -1.43 10.10 3.62
N ALA A 27 -2.31 9.99 2.62
CA ALA A 27 -2.38 8.84 1.73
C ALA A 27 -1.14 8.75 0.83
N LYS A 28 -0.69 9.89 0.30
CA LYS A 28 0.54 9.95 -0.52
C LYS A 28 1.77 9.52 0.28
N LEU A 29 1.88 9.96 1.54
CA LEU A 29 2.97 9.57 2.42
C LEU A 29 2.95 8.05 2.67
N VAL A 30 1.79 7.47 2.99
CA VAL A 30 1.65 6.03 3.22
C VAL A 30 2.02 5.24 1.95
N ALA A 31 1.53 5.67 0.78
CA ALA A 31 1.91 5.04 -0.49
C ALA A 31 3.43 5.08 -0.73
N LYS A 32 4.07 6.22 -0.42
CA LYS A 32 5.52 6.35 -0.57
C LYS A 32 6.31 5.44 0.37
N VAL A 33 5.84 5.29 1.62
CA VAL A 33 6.46 4.37 2.58
C VAL A 33 6.30 2.92 2.13
N LEU A 34 5.11 2.54 1.64
CA LEU A 34 4.87 1.19 1.10
C LEU A 34 5.68 0.91 -0.17
N GLU A 35 5.92 1.91 -1.02
CA GLU A 35 6.80 1.77 -2.18
C GLU A 35 8.24 1.43 -1.76
N TYR A 36 8.76 2.11 -0.73
CA TYR A 36 10.14 1.92 -0.28
C TYR A 36 10.32 0.63 0.56
N SER A 37 9.39 0.36 1.46
CA SER A 37 9.49 -0.72 2.45
C SER A 37 8.72 -1.98 2.06
N GLY A 38 7.91 -1.93 1.01
CA GLY A 38 7.04 -3.02 0.57
C GLY A 38 5.82 -3.20 1.47
N THR A 39 5.30 -4.43 1.51
CA THR A 39 4.13 -4.78 2.33
C THR A 39 4.48 -4.75 3.82
N MET A 40 3.71 -3.99 4.60
CA MET A 40 3.90 -3.85 6.04
C MET A 40 2.57 -3.94 6.79
N ALA A 41 2.60 -4.34 8.06
CA ALA A 41 1.40 -4.31 8.89
C ALA A 41 1.00 -2.87 9.21
N GLN A 42 -0.30 -2.58 9.36
CA GLN A 42 -0.80 -1.23 9.64
C GLN A 42 -0.12 -0.54 10.84
N LYS A 43 0.23 -1.31 11.88
CA LYS A 43 0.96 -0.79 13.04
C LYS A 43 2.36 -0.29 12.65
N GLN A 44 3.08 -1.06 11.83
CA GLN A 44 4.42 -0.67 11.37
C GLN A 44 4.34 0.56 10.47
N ILE A 45 3.31 0.66 9.62
CA ILE A 45 3.08 1.87 8.81
C ILE A 45 2.88 3.09 9.72
N ALA A 46 2.14 2.95 10.82
CA ALA A 46 1.95 4.03 11.78
C ALA A 46 3.27 4.46 12.44
N ASP A 47 4.10 3.48 12.82
CA ASP A 47 5.40 3.73 13.44
C ASP A 47 6.38 4.40 12.45
N GLU A 48 6.42 3.97 11.18
CA GLU A 48 7.29 4.53 10.14
C GLU A 48 6.85 5.92 9.66
N THR A 49 5.54 6.12 9.47
CA THR A 49 5.00 7.40 8.98
C THR A 49 4.85 8.44 10.09
N LEU A 50 4.96 8.02 11.35
CA LEU A 50 4.62 8.81 12.55
C LEU A 50 3.18 9.36 12.53
N LEU A 51 2.30 8.72 11.76
CA LEU A 51 0.89 9.07 11.70
C LEU A 51 0.09 8.34 12.79
N PRO A 52 -0.94 8.97 13.37
CA PRO A 52 -1.88 8.27 14.23
C PRO A 52 -2.54 7.10 13.49
N ALA A 53 -2.80 5.99 14.19
CA ALA A 53 -3.43 4.79 13.60
C ALA A 53 -4.74 5.08 12.84
N ARG A 54 -5.54 6.05 13.32
CA ARG A 54 -6.76 6.49 12.60
C ARG A 54 -6.46 7.11 11.24
N THR A 55 -5.38 7.87 11.13
CA THR A 55 -4.95 8.51 9.89
C THR A 55 -4.34 7.49 8.93
N VAL A 56 -3.59 6.52 9.44
CA VAL A 56 -3.09 5.39 8.63
C VAL A 56 -4.24 4.59 8.04
N ARG A 57 -5.24 4.24 8.86
CA ARG A 57 -6.43 3.54 8.37
C ARG A 57 -7.19 4.35 7.32
N TYR A 58 -7.37 5.66 7.55
CA TYR A 58 -7.97 6.54 6.56
C TYR A 58 -7.16 6.57 5.24
N ALA A 59 -5.84 6.69 5.34
CA ALA A 59 -4.94 6.69 4.18
C ALA A 59 -5.02 5.37 3.39
N LEU A 60 -4.96 4.23 4.07
CA LEU A 60 -5.10 2.91 3.44
C LEU A 60 -6.45 2.75 2.75
N ASN A 61 -7.55 3.14 3.40
CA ASN A 61 -8.87 3.11 2.77
C ASN A 61 -8.91 3.96 1.48
N ARG A 62 -8.26 5.13 1.46
CA ARG A 62 -8.20 5.97 0.25
C ARG A 62 -7.35 5.37 -0.86
N LEU A 63 -6.33 4.61 -0.52
CA LEU A 63 -5.48 3.90 -1.48
C LEU A 63 -6.20 2.66 -2.03
N ASP A 64 -6.95 1.96 -1.18
CA ASP A 64 -7.79 0.80 -1.55
C ASP A 64 -8.93 1.23 -2.49
N GLU A 65 -9.59 2.37 -2.21
CA GLU A 65 -10.58 3.00 -3.11
C GLU A 65 -10.03 3.33 -4.52
N LYS A 66 -8.70 3.35 -4.68
CA LYS A 66 -8.00 3.63 -5.94
C LYS A 66 -7.29 2.39 -6.51
N ASP A 67 -7.52 1.21 -5.92
CA ASP A 67 -6.85 -0.05 -6.29
C ASP A 67 -5.31 0.07 -6.30
N VAL A 68 -4.75 0.92 -5.43
CA VAL A 68 -3.29 1.15 -5.30
C VAL A 68 -2.65 0.15 -4.33
N VAL A 69 -3.40 -0.29 -3.33
CA VAL A 69 -2.94 -1.23 -2.30
C VAL A 69 -3.96 -2.36 -2.14
N ASP A 70 -3.46 -3.56 -1.81
CA ASP A 70 -4.29 -4.67 -1.37
C ASP A 70 -4.43 -4.61 0.16
N SER A 71 -5.67 -4.72 0.65
CA SER A 71 -6.03 -4.68 2.09
C SER A 71 -5.62 -5.91 2.90
#